data_AF-A0A3D2JC00-F1
#
_entry.id   AF-A0A3D2JC00-F1
#
_cell.length_a   1.000
_cell.length_b   1.000
_cell.length_c   1.000
_cell.angle_alpha   90.00
_cell.angle_beta   90.00
_cell.angle_gamma   90.00
#
_symmetry.space_group_name_H-M   'P 1'
#
loop_
_entity.id
_entity.type
_entity.pdbx_description
1 polymer ?
#
loop_
_entity_poly.entity_id
_entity_poly.type
_entity_poly.pdbx_seq_one_letter_code
_entity_poly.pdbx_strand_id
1 'polypeptide(L)'
;MLLQIRPITQGDIEVVERLAYDYNYELDSVETTRDAVSRWITAATSESEKGNHYFWLACIEDAIAGFVSFELRTNPFTQETYGFIEDMYVVPSYRRRGYAEQLARAAFAELIE
;
A
#
# COMPACT_ATOMS: atom_id res chain seq x y z
N MET A 1 13.58 -11.38 -13.16
CA MET A 1 12.25 -10.78 -12.95
C MET A 1 12.46 -9.30 -12.68
N LEU A 2 11.82 -8.42 -13.45
CA LEU A 2 11.90 -6.97 -13.27
C LEU A 2 10.81 -6.56 -12.26
N LEU A 3 11.19 -5.87 -11.18
CA LEU A 3 10.25 -5.23 -10.27
C LEU A 3 9.95 -3.83 -10.79
N GLN A 4 8.67 -3.48 -10.85
CA GLN A 4 8.18 -2.13 -11.02
C GLN A 4 7.44 -1.71 -9.76
N ILE A 5 7.72 -0.51 -9.27
CA ILE A 5 6.91 0.12 -8.23
C ILE A 5 6.15 1.28 -8.87
N ARG A 6 4.84 1.34 -8.64
CA ARG A 6 3.98 2.38 -9.20
C ARG A 6 2.78 2.67 -8.30
N PRO A 7 2.16 3.86 -8.43
CA PRO A 7 0.87 4.12 -7.80
C PRO A 7 -0.20 3.12 -8.26
N ILE A 8 -1.18 2.90 -7.38
CA ILE A 8 -2.43 2.21 -7.71
C ILE A 8 -3.20 2.98 -8.80
N THR A 9 -3.94 2.26 -9.63
CA THR A 9 -4.87 2.81 -10.61
C THR A 9 -6.26 2.18 -10.44
N GLN A 10 -7.28 2.80 -11.04
CA GLN A 10 -8.65 2.25 -11.05
C GLN A 10 -8.71 0.81 -11.61
N GLY A 11 -7.83 0.45 -12.54
CA GLY A 11 -7.75 -0.90 -13.10
C GLY A 11 -7.20 -1.96 -12.12
N ASP A 12 -6.58 -1.54 -11.02
CA ASP A 12 -5.97 -2.45 -10.04
C ASP A 12 -6.92 -2.82 -8.89
N ILE A 13 -8.02 -2.08 -8.70
CA ILE A 13 -8.85 -2.13 -7.47
C ILE A 13 -9.29 -3.56 -7.15
N GLU A 14 -9.83 -4.31 -8.11
CA GLU A 14 -10.32 -5.67 -7.85
C GLU A 14 -9.19 -6.61 -7.39
N VAL A 15 -7.98 -6.45 -7.95
CA VAL A 15 -6.82 -7.26 -7.56
C VAL A 15 -6.32 -6.85 -6.17
N VAL A 16 -6.27 -5.53 -5.91
CA VAL A 16 -5.84 -4.99 -4.63
C VAL A 16 -6.82 -5.34 -3.51
N GLU A 17 -8.13 -5.32 -3.74
CA GLU A 17 -9.13 -5.77 -2.76
C GLU A 17 -8.92 -7.23 -2.36
N ARG A 18 -8.59 -8.11 -3.31
CA ARG A 18 -8.25 -9.51 -2.99
C ARG A 18 -6.98 -9.58 -2.14
N LEU A 19 -5.96 -8.84 -2.52
CA LEU A 19 -4.66 -8.84 -1.84
C LEU A 19 -4.75 -8.25 -0.43
N ALA A 20 -5.56 -7.22 -0.26
CA ALA A 20 -5.93 -6.59 1.00
C ALA A 20 -6.73 -7.53 1.91
N TYR A 21 -7.63 -8.32 1.33
CA TYR A 21 -8.34 -9.36 2.06
C TYR A 21 -7.37 -10.42 2.57
N ASP A 22 -6.46 -10.91 1.73
CA ASP A 22 -5.45 -11.90 2.13
C ASP A 22 -4.54 -11.35 3.25
N TYR A 23 -4.11 -10.09 3.13
CA TYR A 23 -3.35 -9.38 4.18
C TYR A 23 -4.11 -9.34 5.51
N ASN A 24 -5.34 -8.83 5.51
CA ASN A 24 -6.13 -8.69 6.73
C ASN A 24 -6.49 -10.06 7.31
N TYR A 25 -6.74 -11.06 6.47
CA TYR A 25 -7.01 -12.43 6.90
C TYR A 25 -5.78 -13.08 7.57
N GLU A 26 -4.57 -12.80 7.09
CA GLU A 26 -3.32 -13.21 7.74
C GLU A 26 -3.13 -12.56 9.13
N LEU A 27 -3.69 -11.36 9.35
CA LEU A 27 -3.61 -10.64 10.63
C LEU A 27 -4.71 -11.06 11.61
N ASP A 28 -5.96 -11.03 11.16
CA ASP A 28 -7.15 -11.36 11.94
C ASP A 28 -8.26 -11.91 11.03
N SER A 29 -8.28 -13.23 10.90
CA SER A 29 -9.30 -13.96 10.13
C SER A 29 -10.73 -13.83 10.68
N VAL A 30 -10.93 -13.37 11.93
CA VAL A 30 -12.26 -13.33 12.57
C VAL A 30 -13.00 -12.06 12.19
N GLU A 31 -12.30 -10.92 12.19
CA GLU A 31 -12.89 -9.60 11.91
C GLU A 31 -12.83 -9.22 10.42
N THR A 32 -12.02 -9.91 9.62
CA THR A 32 -11.82 -9.58 8.21
C THR A 32 -13.02 -9.95 7.34
N THR A 33 -13.76 -8.93 6.91
CA THR A 33 -14.86 -9.06 5.95
C THR A 33 -14.51 -8.40 4.61
N ARG A 34 -15.07 -8.92 3.51
CA ARG A 34 -14.90 -8.32 2.17
C ARG A 34 -15.39 -6.87 2.13
N ASP A 35 -16.51 -6.60 2.80
CA ASP A 35 -17.09 -5.26 2.85
C ASP A 35 -16.17 -4.26 3.57
N ALA A 36 -15.52 -4.67 4.67
CA ALA A 36 -14.56 -3.82 5.37
C ALA A 36 -13.35 -3.50 4.48
N VAL A 37 -12.81 -4.51 3.80
CA VAL A 37 -11.68 -4.35 2.87
C VAL A 37 -12.04 -3.44 1.69
N SER A 38 -13.22 -3.62 1.08
CA SER A 38 -13.66 -2.80 -0.05
C SER A 38 -13.84 -1.33 0.35
N ARG A 39 -14.42 -1.07 1.54
CA ARG A 39 -14.52 0.30 2.09
C ARG A 39 -13.15 0.93 2.29
N TRP A 40 -12.19 0.17 2.82
CA TRP A 40 -10.83 0.66 3.03
C TRP A 40 -10.13 1.01 1.71
N ILE A 41 -10.11 0.09 0.73
CA ILE A 41 -9.48 0.34 -0.58
C ILE A 41 -10.14 1.51 -1.32
N THR A 42 -11.47 1.62 -1.25
CA THR A 42 -12.19 2.76 -1.83
C THR A 42 -11.76 4.08 -1.18
N ALA A 43 -11.68 4.12 0.15
CA ALA A 43 -11.26 5.31 0.89
C ALA A 43 -9.81 5.69 0.56
N ALA A 44 -8.89 4.72 0.60
CA ALA A 44 -7.47 4.95 0.29
C ALA A 44 -7.28 5.46 -1.15
N THR A 45 -7.98 4.87 -2.12
CA THR A 45 -7.92 5.31 -3.52
C THR A 45 -8.47 6.72 -3.69
N SER A 46 -9.60 7.04 -3.06
CA SER A 46 -10.18 8.39 -3.06
C SER A 46 -9.25 9.44 -2.45
N GLU A 47 -8.57 9.12 -1.34
CA GLU A 47 -7.60 10.04 -0.73
C GLU A 47 -6.31 10.17 -1.56
N SER A 48 -5.92 9.10 -2.28
CA SER A 48 -4.83 9.18 -3.25
C SER A 48 -5.13 10.09 -4.43
N GLU A 49 -6.35 10.08 -4.94
CA GLU A 49 -6.78 11.03 -5.98
C GLU A 49 -6.74 12.50 -5.51
N LYS A 50 -6.88 12.73 -4.20
CA LYS A 50 -6.79 14.06 -3.58
C LYS A 50 -5.35 14.47 -3.22
N GLY A 51 -4.38 13.56 -3.35
CA GLY A 51 -2.99 13.78 -2.94
C GLY A 51 -2.75 13.75 -1.43
N ASN A 52 -3.71 13.25 -0.65
CA ASN A 52 -3.59 13.13 0.81
C ASN A 52 -3.00 11.78 1.24
N HIS A 53 -3.02 10.80 0.34
CA HIS A 53 -2.64 9.42 0.62
C HIS A 53 -1.83 8.82 -0.53
N TYR A 54 -0.88 7.96 -0.23
CA TYR A 54 -0.11 7.26 -1.23
C TYR A 54 -0.33 5.75 -1.11
N PHE A 55 -0.72 5.13 -2.22
CA PHE A 55 -0.88 3.69 -2.30
C PHE A 55 -0.06 3.13 -3.46
N TRP A 56 1.03 2.46 -3.14
CA TRP A 56 2.03 2.01 -4.10
C TRP A 56 2.05 0.50 -4.19
N LEU A 57 2.15 -0.02 -5.42
CA LEU A 57 2.12 -1.43 -5.74
C LEU A 57 3.50 -1.91 -6.16
N ALA A 58 3.90 -3.08 -5.68
CA ALA A 58 5.02 -3.84 -6.21
C ALA A 58 4.51 -4.76 -7.31
N CYS A 59 4.83 -4.47 -8.57
CA CYS A 59 4.46 -5.27 -9.74
C CYS A 59 5.67 -6.07 -10.23
N ILE A 60 5.50 -7.37 -10.40
CA ILE A 60 6.53 -8.25 -10.94
C ILE A 60 5.97 -8.93 -12.17
N GLU A 61 6.56 -8.61 -13.32
CA GLU A 61 5.97 -8.94 -14.63
C GLU A 61 4.56 -8.35 -14.70
N ASP A 62 3.51 -9.16 -14.82
CA ASP A 62 2.12 -8.72 -14.89
C ASP A 62 1.33 -8.96 -13.59
N ALA A 63 2.01 -9.34 -12.50
CA ALA A 63 1.37 -9.66 -11.22
C ALA A 63 1.66 -8.61 -10.14
N ILE A 64 0.64 -8.25 -9.37
CA ILE A 64 0.80 -7.45 -8.15
C ILE A 64 1.32 -8.37 -7.03
N ALA A 65 2.56 -8.12 -6.59
CA ALA A 65 3.28 -8.91 -5.61
C ALA A 65 3.17 -8.35 -4.17
N GLY A 66 2.65 -7.14 -4.00
CA GLY A 66 2.53 -6.46 -2.71
C GLY A 66 2.12 -5.01 -2.84
N PHE A 67 1.91 -4.35 -1.69
CA PHE A 67 1.63 -2.93 -1.62
C PHE A 67 2.26 -2.27 -0.39
N VAL A 68 2.31 -0.93 -0.43
CA VAL A 68 2.49 -0.07 0.73
C VAL A 68 1.45 1.06 0.67
N SER A 69 0.82 1.32 1.80
CA SER A 69 -0.17 2.38 2.05
C SER A 69 0.42 3.34 3.08
N PHE A 70 0.52 4.62 2.73
CA PHE A 70 1.18 5.61 3.59
C PHE A 70 0.69 7.02 3.30
N GLU A 71 0.98 7.94 4.23
CA GLU A 71 0.64 9.35 4.08
C GLU A 71 1.75 10.25 4.63
N LEU A 72 1.73 11.51 4.18
CA LEU A 72 2.58 12.57 4.71
C LEU A 72 1.76 13.36 5.72
N ARG A 73 2.23 13.42 6.97
CA ARG A 73 1.58 14.18 8.04
C ARG A 73 2.49 15.31 8.49
N THR A 74 1.89 16.40 8.96
CA THR A 74 2.62 17.51 9.58
C THR A 74 2.42 17.47 11.09
N ASN A 75 3.52 17.51 11.85
CA ASN A 75 3.45 17.61 13.30
C ASN A 75 2.92 19.00 13.70
N PRO A 76 1.81 19.11 14.46
CA PRO A 76 1.21 20.41 14.77
C PRO A 76 2.09 21.28 15.70
N PHE A 77 3.02 20.69 16.43
CA PHE A 77 3.90 21.40 17.36
C PHE A 77 5.21 21.83 16.70
N THR A 78 5.87 20.93 15.98
CA THR A 78 7.18 21.22 15.33
C THR A 78 7.03 21.77 13.92
N GLN A 79 5.86 21.64 13.30
CA GLN A 79 5.60 21.94 11.89
C GLN A 79 6.45 21.10 10.92
N GLU A 80 7.10 20.04 11.41
CA GLU A 80 7.87 19.12 10.57
C GLU A 80 6.95 18.11 9.90
N THR A 81 7.15 17.89 8.60
CA THR A 81 6.51 16.82 7.85
C THR A 81 7.21 15.49 8.13
N TYR A 82 6.42 14.44 8.35
CA TYR A 82 6.90 13.07 8.53
C TYR A 82 6.01 12.10 7.77
N GLY A 83 6.58 10.96 7.40
CA GLY A 83 5.86 9.90 6.70
C GLY A 83 5.31 8.90 7.70
N PHE A 84 4.10 8.44 7.43
CA PHE A 84 3.44 7.41 8.23
C PHE A 84 3.02 6.27 7.31
N ILE A 85 3.74 5.14 7.39
CA ILE A 85 3.32 3.91 6.72
C ILE A 85 2.23 3.26 7.57
N GLU A 86 1.02 3.18 7.01
CA GLU A 86 -0.12 2.56 7.67
C GLU A 86 -0.05 1.05 7.51
N ASP A 87 0.06 0.59 6.27
CA ASP A 87 0.01 -0.83 5.93
C ASP A 87 1.08 -1.18 4.89
N MET A 88 1.67 -2.36 5.03
CA MET A 88 2.60 -2.89 4.05
C MET A 88 2.47 -4.41 3.99
N TYR A 89 2.38 -4.93 2.77
CA TYR A 89 2.19 -6.35 2.55
C TYR A 89 2.94 -6.84 1.31
N VAL A 90 3.46 -8.07 1.40
CA VAL A 90 4.04 -8.81 0.28
C VAL A 90 3.41 -10.19 0.26
N VAL A 91 2.89 -10.59 -0.90
CA VAL A 91 2.26 -11.90 -1.11
C VAL A 91 3.25 -13.01 -0.76
N PRO A 92 2.83 -14.08 -0.04
CA PRO A 92 3.72 -15.13 0.47
C PRO A 92 4.72 -15.70 -0.54
N SER A 93 4.29 -15.95 -1.78
CA SER A 93 5.12 -16.50 -2.87
C SER A 93 6.25 -15.57 -3.34
N TYR A 94 6.16 -14.28 -3.03
CA TYR A 94 7.13 -13.25 -3.39
C TYR A 94 8.00 -12.78 -2.20
N ARG A 95 7.78 -13.31 -0.99
CA ARG A 95 8.54 -12.95 0.22
C ARG A 95 10.01 -13.39 0.14
N ARG A 96 10.84 -12.82 1.03
CA ARG A 96 12.30 -13.09 1.17
C ARG A 96 13.14 -12.72 -0.06
N ARG A 97 12.66 -11.75 -0.85
CA ARG A 97 13.33 -11.24 -2.06
C ARG A 97 13.62 -9.73 -2.00
N GLY A 98 13.45 -9.11 -0.82
CA GLY A 98 13.69 -7.68 -0.61
C GLY A 98 12.60 -6.74 -1.12
N TYR A 99 11.43 -7.23 -1.55
CA TYR A 99 10.38 -6.36 -2.10
C TYR A 99 9.75 -5.42 -1.06
N ALA A 100 9.63 -5.84 0.20
CA ALA A 100 9.19 -4.95 1.28
C ALA A 100 10.16 -3.78 1.50
N GLU A 101 11.47 -4.04 1.42
CA GLU A 101 12.48 -2.98 1.50
C GLU A 101 12.35 -2.01 0.32
N GLN A 102 12.15 -2.52 -0.89
CA GLN A 102 12.00 -1.67 -2.07
C GLN A 102 10.71 -0.82 -2.00
N LEU A 103 9.60 -1.37 -1.50
CA LEU A 103 8.38 -0.61 -1.21
C LEU A 103 8.61 0.49 -0.17
N ALA A 104 9.31 0.18 0.93
CA ALA A 104 9.63 1.17 1.96
C ALA A 104 10.53 2.30 1.42
N ARG A 105 11.53 1.96 0.59
CA ARG A 105 12.37 2.96 -0.08
C ARG A 105 11.56 3.87 -1.01
N ALA A 106 10.57 3.30 -1.69
CA ALA A 106 9.62 4.04 -2.50
C ALA A 106 8.83 5.05 -1.65
N ALA A 107 8.27 4.61 -0.52
CA ALA A 107 7.58 5.50 0.42
C ALA A 107 8.50 6.58 1.02
N PHE A 108 9.78 6.27 1.25
CA PHE A 108 10.74 7.25 1.74
C PHE A 108 11.15 8.29 0.69
N ALA A 109 11.07 7.95 -0.60
CA ALA A 109 11.36 8.92 -1.66
C ALA A 109 10.35 10.08 -1.66
N GLU A 110 9.08 9.78 -1.36
CA GLU A 110 8.01 10.79 -1.24
C GLU A 110 8.21 11.77 -0.06
N LEU A 111 9.09 11.47 0.90
CA LEU A 111 9.39 12.37 2.00
C LEU A 111 10.44 13.43 1.66
N ILE A 112 11.14 13.27 0.54
CA ILE A 112 12.32 14.06 0.17
C ILE A 112 12.00 15.03 -0.98
N GLU A 113 10.85 14.87 -1.64
CA GLU A 113 10.31 15.83 -2.63
C GLU A 113 9.56 16.99 -1.97
#